data_AF-A0A497IFL9-F1
#
_entry.id   AF-A0A497IFL9-F1
#
_cell.length_a   1.000
_cell.length_b   1.000
_cell.length_c   1.000
_cell.angle_alpha   90.00
_cell.angle_beta   90.00
_cell.angle_gamma   90.00
#
_symmetry.space_group_name_H-M   'P 1'
#
loop_
_entity.id
_entity.type
_entity.pdbx_description
1 polymer ?
#
loop_
_entity_poly.entity_id
_entity_poly.type
_entity_poly.pdbx_seq_one_letter_code
_entity_poly.pdbx_strand_id
1 'polypeptide(L)'
;MQAKKQRQKVAQLTSKDIIKEMEKRYPIKTRATLGQRAADKLTAFVGSWTFLVLLFIFLVVWIAINLYGWVNAWDPYPFILLNFVLSCLAAVQAPIILMSQNREAERDRIRTIRDYMIDRKAEREVADMQKDLEEIKSMLRKIKAELRKRK
;
A
#
# COMPACT_ATOMS: atom_id res chain seq x y z
N MET A 1 6.16 -39.88 7.48
CA MET A 1 5.21 -38.84 6.99
C MET A 1 4.55 -38.00 8.10
N GLN A 2 4.22 -38.55 9.27
CA GLN A 2 3.53 -37.80 10.35
C GLN A 2 4.33 -36.60 10.93
N ALA A 3 5.65 -36.72 11.08
CA ALA A 3 6.50 -35.63 11.58
C ALA A 3 6.50 -34.37 10.69
N LYS A 4 6.35 -34.51 9.36
CA LYS A 4 6.25 -33.38 8.42
C LYS A 4 4.90 -32.66 8.56
N LYS A 5 3.81 -33.41 8.73
CA LYS A 5 2.46 -32.86 8.98
C LYS A 5 2.37 -32.13 10.33
N GLN A 6 3.00 -32.67 11.38
CA GLN A 6 3.02 -32.04 12.70
C GLN A 6 3.75 -30.69 12.67
N ARG A 7 4.93 -30.63 12.04
CA ARG A 7 5.71 -29.39 11.88
C ARG A 7 4.97 -28.34 11.05
N GLN A 8 4.30 -28.75 9.97
CA GLN A 8 3.46 -27.84 9.17
C GLN A 8 2.26 -27.29 9.97
N LYS A 9 1.63 -28.13 10.81
CA LYS A 9 0.52 -27.69 11.67
C LYS A 9 0.98 -26.68 12.72
N VAL A 10 2.10 -26.94 13.39
CA VAL A 10 2.67 -26.03 14.40
C VAL A 10 3.08 -24.70 13.76
N ALA A 11 3.77 -24.72 12.61
CA ALA A 11 4.14 -23.51 11.87
C ALA A 11 2.90 -22.69 11.43
N GLN A 12 1.82 -23.36 11.01
CA GLN A 12 0.56 -22.70 10.66
C GLN A 12 -0.18 -22.12 11.87
N LEU A 13 -0.13 -22.76 13.03
CA LEU A 13 -0.69 -22.27 14.28
C LEU A 13 0.05 -21.01 14.74
N THR A 14 1.39 -21.04 14.77
CA THR A 14 2.20 -19.87 15.09
C THR A 14 1.91 -18.72 14.13
N SER A 15 1.82 -18.99 12.82
CA SER A 15 1.53 -17.95 11.83
C SER A 15 0.13 -17.33 12.00
N LYS A 16 -0.89 -18.14 12.33
CA LYS A 16 -2.25 -17.63 12.57
C LYS A 16 -2.33 -16.80 13.84
N ASP A 17 -1.70 -17.25 14.91
CA ASP A 17 -1.67 -16.50 16.18
C ASP A 17 -0.92 -15.18 16.02
N ILE A 18 0.15 -15.16 15.22
CA ILE A 18 0.88 -13.94 14.84
C ILE A 18 -0.03 -12.97 14.08
N ILE A 19 -0.75 -13.43 13.05
CA ILE A 19 -1.65 -12.58 12.26
C ILE A 19 -2.72 -11.96 13.17
N LYS A 20 -3.25 -12.74 14.11
CA LYS A 20 -4.28 -12.31 15.05
C LYS A 20 -3.76 -11.28 16.07
N GLU A 21 -2.55 -11.49 16.60
CA GLU A 21 -1.87 -10.56 17.50
C GLU A 21 -1.51 -9.25 16.77
N MET A 22 -1.10 -9.34 15.49
CA MET A 22 -0.84 -8.16 14.64
C MET A 22 -2.10 -7.38 14.33
N GLU A 23 -3.20 -8.04 13.98
CA GLU A 23 -4.49 -7.41 13.72
C GLU A 23 -5.02 -6.68 14.95
N LYS A 24 -4.81 -7.26 16.14
CA LYS A 24 -5.17 -6.65 17.42
C LYS A 24 -4.31 -5.44 17.78
N ARG A 25 -3.01 -5.49 17.49
CA ARG A 25 -2.03 -4.45 17.84
C ARG A 25 -2.03 -3.28 16.84
N TYR A 26 -2.41 -3.53 15.59
CA TYR A 26 -2.57 -2.55 14.53
C TYR A 26 -3.92 -2.75 13.84
N PRO A 27 -5.03 -2.30 14.46
CA PRO A 27 -6.34 -2.38 13.84
C PRO A 27 -6.33 -1.50 12.60
N ILE A 28 -6.24 -2.14 11.43
CA ILE A 28 -6.38 -1.45 10.15
C ILE A 28 -7.82 -0.96 10.13
N LYS A 29 -8.03 0.36 10.18
CA LYS A 29 -9.35 0.94 9.91
C LYS A 29 -9.63 0.80 8.41
N THR A 30 -10.06 -0.39 8.01
CA THR A 30 -10.26 -0.79 6.60
C THR A 30 -11.52 -0.18 5.98
N ARG A 31 -12.38 0.46 6.79
CA ARG A 31 -13.62 1.05 6.27
C ARG A 31 -13.34 2.45 5.74
N ALA A 32 -12.97 2.50 4.46
CA ALA A 32 -13.01 3.74 3.69
C ALA A 32 -14.44 4.30 3.71
N THR A 33 -14.60 5.57 4.06
CA THR A 33 -15.90 6.23 4.03
C THR A 33 -16.40 6.36 2.58
N LEU A 34 -17.71 6.57 2.37
CA LEU A 34 -18.27 6.72 1.02
C LEU A 34 -17.59 7.84 0.23
N GLY A 35 -17.29 8.96 0.90
CA GLY A 35 -16.55 10.09 0.31
C GLY A 35 -15.12 9.71 -0.11
N GLN A 36 -14.42 8.92 0.70
CA GLN A 36 -13.08 8.43 0.36
C GLN A 36 -13.10 7.50 -0.86
N ARG A 37 -14.10 6.61 -0.96
CA ARG A 37 -14.25 5.71 -2.11
C ARG A 37 -14.57 6.48 -3.39
N ALA A 38 -15.39 7.52 -3.30
CA ALA A 38 -15.69 8.41 -4.43
C ALA A 38 -14.44 9.19 -4.86
N ALA A 39 -13.69 9.76 -3.91
CA ALA A 39 -12.45 10.46 -4.17
C ALA A 39 -11.39 9.57 -4.84
N ASP A 40 -11.18 8.32 -4.37
CA ASP A 40 -10.22 7.40 -5.01
C ASP A 40 -10.59 7.07 -6.46
N LYS A 41 -11.89 6.83 -6.73
CA LYS A 41 -12.35 6.59 -8.09
C LYS A 41 -12.17 7.82 -8.98
N LEU A 42 -12.45 9.00 -8.45
CA LEU A 42 -12.30 10.25 -9.19
C LEU A 42 -10.83 10.54 -9.48
N THR A 43 -9.93 10.37 -8.50
CA THR A 43 -8.48 10.51 -8.70
C THR A 43 -7.95 9.53 -9.74
N ALA A 44 -8.38 8.26 -9.68
CA ALA A 44 -7.97 7.27 -10.67
C ALA A 44 -8.45 7.60 -12.10
N PHE A 45 -9.64 8.20 -12.23
CA PHE A 45 -10.17 8.64 -13.51
C PHE A 45 -9.47 9.90 -14.04
N VAL A 46 -9.35 10.93 -13.20
CA VAL A 46 -8.70 12.22 -13.55
C VAL A 46 -7.20 12.04 -13.81
N GLY A 47 -6.56 11.07 -13.17
CA GLY A 47 -5.15 10.71 -13.38
C GLY A 47 -4.89 9.78 -14.59
N SER A 48 -5.92 9.40 -15.34
CA SER A 48 -5.75 8.52 -16.50
C SER A 48 -5.28 9.29 -17.74
N TRP A 49 -4.39 8.68 -18.52
CA TRP A 49 -3.98 9.17 -19.84
C TRP A 49 -5.17 9.37 -20.79
N THR A 50 -6.18 8.52 -20.71
CA THR A 50 -7.39 8.62 -21.56
C THR A 50 -8.23 9.85 -21.26
N PHE A 51 -8.33 10.24 -19.98
CA PHE A 51 -9.06 11.44 -19.57
C PHE A 51 -8.37 12.72 -20.09
N LEU A 52 -7.05 12.76 -20.00
CA LEU A 52 -6.22 13.87 -20.47
C LEU A 52 -6.42 14.12 -21.97
N VAL A 53 -6.38 13.05 -22.78
CA VAL A 53 -6.61 13.13 -24.23
C VAL A 53 -8.04 13.57 -24.55
N LEU A 54 -9.05 13.04 -23.84
CA LEU A 54 -10.44 13.42 -24.04
C LEU A 54 -10.70 14.89 -23.68
N LEU A 55 -10.13 15.37 -22.57
CA LEU A 55 -10.21 16.77 -22.15
C LEU A 55 -9.55 17.70 -23.18
N PHE A 56 -8.41 17.30 -23.74
CA PHE A 56 -7.73 18.05 -24.79
C PHE A 56 -8.54 18.11 -26.09
N ILE A 57 -9.10 16.98 -26.54
CA ILE A 57 -9.99 16.95 -27.72
C ILE A 57 -11.22 17.84 -27.48
N PHE A 58 -11.84 17.75 -26.29
CA PHE A 58 -12.96 18.61 -25.92
C PHE A 58 -12.59 20.09 -26.00
N LEU A 59 -11.41 20.49 -25.50
CA LEU A 59 -10.91 21.86 -25.58
C LEU A 59 -10.79 22.33 -27.04
N VAL A 60 -10.17 21.52 -27.89
CA VAL A 60 -9.98 21.83 -29.32
C VAL A 60 -11.33 21.97 -30.04
N VAL A 61 -12.27 21.05 -29.78
CA VAL A 61 -13.61 21.08 -30.36
C VAL A 61 -14.38 22.32 -29.87
N TRP A 62 -14.29 22.66 -28.59
CA TRP A 62 -14.95 23.85 -28.03
C TRP A 62 -14.44 25.14 -28.67
N ILE A 63 -13.12 25.26 -28.81
CA ILE A 63 -12.48 26.40 -29.48
C ILE A 63 -12.91 26.45 -30.95
N ALA A 64 -12.90 25.32 -31.66
CA ALA A 64 -13.30 25.27 -33.08
C ALA A 64 -14.77 25.69 -33.27
N ILE A 65 -15.69 25.21 -32.44
CA ILE A 65 -17.11 25.58 -32.52
C ILE A 65 -17.31 27.09 -32.28
N ASN A 66 -16.62 27.66 -31.28
CA ASN A 66 -16.75 29.09 -30.97
C ASN A 66 -16.01 29.99 -31.98
N LEU A 67 -14.92 29.52 -32.59
CA LEU A 67 -14.16 30.26 -33.60
C LEU A 67 -14.86 30.30 -34.96
N TYR A 68 -15.44 29.18 -35.39
CA TYR A 68 -16.13 29.08 -36.69
C TYR A 68 -17.60 29.53 -36.64
N GLY A 69 -18.11 29.92 -35.47
CA GLY A 69 -19.30 30.75 -35.31
C GLY A 69 -20.52 30.25 -36.07
N TRP A 70 -20.99 29.03 -35.78
CA TRP A 70 -22.15 28.49 -36.50
C TRP A 70 -23.46 29.24 -36.14
N VAL A 71 -23.63 29.74 -34.91
CA VAL A 71 -24.72 30.66 -34.50
C VAL A 71 -24.28 31.37 -33.21
N ASN A 72 -24.24 32.71 -33.15
CA ASN A 72 -23.97 33.54 -31.96
C ASN A 72 -22.85 33.03 -31.03
N ALA A 73 -21.61 33.52 -31.20
CA ALA A 73 -20.45 33.16 -30.38
C ALA A 73 -20.79 33.17 -28.87
N TRP A 74 -20.98 31.97 -28.32
CA TRP A 74 -21.47 31.76 -26.95
C TRP A 74 -20.36 32.03 -25.93
N ASP A 75 -19.11 31.80 -26.33
CA ASP A 75 -17.90 32.12 -25.58
C ASP A 75 -16.86 32.77 -26.53
N PRO A 76 -16.97 34.09 -26.82
CA PRO A 76 -16.03 34.79 -27.67
C PRO A 76 -14.62 34.80 -27.07
N TYR A 77 -13.60 34.89 -27.94
CA TYR A 77 -12.22 35.11 -27.49
C TYR A 77 -12.18 36.33 -26.54
N PRO A 78 -11.70 36.21 -25.28
CA PRO A 78 -10.69 35.27 -24.75
C PRO A 78 -11.19 34.00 -24.01
N PHE A 79 -12.40 33.51 -24.29
CA PHE A 79 -13.00 32.28 -23.71
C PHE A 79 -13.17 32.31 -22.18
N ILE A 80 -13.97 33.26 -21.67
CA ILE A 80 -14.15 33.48 -20.23
C ILE A 80 -14.80 32.28 -19.53
N LEU A 81 -15.76 31.62 -20.19
CA LEU A 81 -16.48 30.48 -19.59
C LEU A 81 -15.57 29.26 -19.52
N LEU A 82 -14.82 28.99 -20.58
CA LEU A 82 -13.84 27.90 -20.61
C LEU A 82 -12.77 28.09 -19.53
N ASN A 83 -12.24 29.30 -19.41
CA ASN A 83 -11.25 29.63 -18.40
C ASN A 83 -11.79 29.45 -16.97
N PHE A 84 -13.02 29.90 -16.73
CA PHE A 84 -13.69 29.73 -15.45
C PHE A 84 -13.86 28.26 -15.07
N VAL A 85 -14.36 27.42 -15.99
CA VAL A 85 -14.57 25.98 -15.75
C VAL A 85 -13.24 25.28 -15.48
N LEU A 86 -12.19 25.55 -16.25
CA LEU A 86 -10.87 24.97 -16.05
C LEU A 86 -10.26 25.38 -14.69
N SER A 87 -10.43 26.63 -14.28
CA SER A 87 -9.96 27.13 -12.98
C SER A 87 -10.68 26.44 -11.83
N CYS A 88 -12.01 26.28 -11.91
CA CYS A 88 -12.79 25.54 -10.92
C CYS A 88 -12.38 24.06 -10.85
N LEU A 89 -12.18 23.43 -12.02
CA LEU A 89 -11.72 22.06 -12.13
C LEU A 89 -10.36 21.86 -11.43
N ALA A 90 -9.39 22.74 -11.69
CA ALA A 90 -8.09 22.70 -11.05
C ALA A 90 -8.17 22.92 -9.53
N ALA A 91 -9.00 23.87 -9.07
CA ALA A 91 -9.18 24.16 -7.66
C ALA A 91 -9.74 22.96 -6.86
N VAL A 92 -10.65 22.18 -7.47
CA VAL A 92 -11.21 20.97 -6.84
C VAL A 92 -10.25 19.78 -6.95
N GLN A 93 -9.41 19.71 -7.99
CA GLN A 93 -8.44 18.62 -8.16
C GLN A 93 -7.39 18.57 -7.06
N ALA A 94 -6.78 19.71 -6.70
CA ALA A 94 -5.71 19.77 -5.70
C ALA A 94 -6.06 19.12 -4.33
N PRO A 95 -7.19 19.46 -3.67
CA PRO A 95 -7.56 18.83 -2.40
C PRO A 95 -7.93 17.34 -2.55
N ILE A 96 -8.51 16.93 -3.67
CA ILE A 96 -8.85 15.52 -3.91
C ILE A 96 -7.58 14.67 -4.06
N ILE A 97 -6.60 15.19 -4.82
CA ILE A 97 -5.28 14.58 -4.94
C ILE A 97 -4.61 14.53 -3.56
N LEU A 98 -4.62 15.63 -2.79
CA LEU A 98 -4.03 15.68 -1.45
C LEU A 98 -4.70 14.69 -0.48
N MET A 99 -6.03 14.53 -0.54
CA MET A 99 -6.76 13.55 0.28
C MET A 99 -6.42 12.10 -0.11
N SER A 100 -6.19 11.84 -1.40
CA SER A 100 -5.74 10.52 -1.87
C SER A 100 -4.30 10.24 -1.45
N GLN A 101 -3.41 11.23 -1.60
CA GLN A 101 -2.01 11.16 -1.16
C GLN A 101 -1.87 10.95 0.35
N ASN A 102 -2.57 11.73 1.18
CA ASN A 102 -2.54 11.58 2.64
C ASN A 102 -3.00 10.17 3.06
N ARG A 103 -3.93 9.58 2.31
CA ARG A 103 -4.42 8.22 2.57
C ARG A 103 -3.44 7.15 2.11
N GLU A 104 -2.77 7.31 0.98
CA GLU A 104 -1.67 6.42 0.59
C GLU A 104 -0.50 6.50 1.56
N ALA A 105 -0.13 7.69 2.02
CA ALA A 105 0.94 7.89 3.00
C ALA A 105 0.63 7.18 4.33
N GLU A 106 -0.62 7.24 4.81
CA GLU A 106 -1.01 6.50 6.03
C GLU A 106 -0.95 4.98 5.82
N ARG A 107 -1.40 4.47 4.66
CA ARG A 107 -1.25 3.05 4.31
C ARG A 107 0.21 2.63 4.27
N ASP A 108 1.07 3.45 3.69
CA ASP A 108 2.50 3.20 3.58
C ASP A 108 3.17 3.20 4.94
N ARG A 109 2.85 4.16 5.81
CA ARG A 109 3.32 4.19 7.19
C ARG A 109 2.96 2.92 7.96
N ILE A 110 1.72 2.44 7.85
CA ILE A 110 1.28 1.20 8.49
C ILE A 110 2.04 -0.01 7.94
N ARG A 111 2.29 -0.07 6.63
CA ARG A 111 3.10 -1.14 6.01
C ARG A 111 4.52 -1.12 6.56
N THR A 112 5.18 0.03 6.57
CA THR A 112 6.55 0.18 7.10
C THR A 112 6.65 -0.24 8.57
N ILE A 113 5.69 0.14 9.41
CA ILE A 113 5.68 -0.28 10.82
C ILE A 113 5.51 -1.80 10.94
N ARG A 114 4.67 -2.41 10.10
CA ARG A 114 4.48 -3.86 10.08
C ARG A 114 5.77 -4.59 9.71
N ASP A 115 6.42 -4.14 8.64
CA ASP A 115 7.65 -4.76 8.15
C ASP A 115 8.76 -4.66 9.19
N TYR A 116 8.91 -3.48 9.83
CA TYR A 116 9.83 -3.30 10.95
C TYR A 116 9.62 -4.28 12.10
N MET A 117 8.36 -4.56 12.47
CA MET A 117 8.07 -5.53 13.53
C MET A 117 8.36 -6.97 13.13
N ILE A 118 8.11 -7.34 11.87
CA ILE A 118 8.43 -8.65 11.34
C ILE A 118 9.95 -8.85 11.39
N ASP A 119 10.71 -7.87 10.94
CA ASP A 119 12.18 -7.91 10.94
C ASP A 119 12.73 -8.04 12.36
N ARG A 120 12.28 -7.20 13.29
CA ARG A 120 12.67 -7.28 14.71
C ARG A 120 12.34 -8.62 15.35
N LYS A 121 11.27 -9.28 14.89
CA LYS A 121 10.92 -10.62 15.37
C LYS A 121 11.81 -11.68 14.74
N ALA A 122 12.06 -11.61 13.44
CA ALA A 122 12.98 -12.51 12.74
C ALA A 122 14.38 -12.44 13.37
N GLU A 123 14.87 -11.25 13.72
CA GLU A 123 16.12 -11.07 14.46
C GLU A 123 16.13 -11.85 15.78
N ARG A 124 15.04 -11.81 16.57
CA ARG A 124 14.95 -12.58 17.82
C ARG A 124 14.93 -14.08 17.58
N GLU A 125 14.13 -14.54 16.62
CA GLU A 125 14.07 -15.97 16.28
C GLU A 125 15.43 -16.49 15.79
N VAL A 126 16.19 -15.67 15.05
CA VAL A 126 17.58 -16.00 14.66
C VAL A 126 18.50 -16.07 15.88
N ALA A 127 18.40 -15.12 16.81
CA ALA A 127 19.19 -15.14 18.04
C ALA A 127 18.88 -16.39 18.91
N ASP A 128 17.60 -16.76 19.02
CA ASP A 128 17.18 -17.96 19.74
C ASP A 128 17.71 -19.23 19.06
N MET A 129 17.61 -19.32 17.72
CA MET A 129 18.20 -20.43 16.97
C MET A 129 19.73 -20.52 17.14
N GLN A 130 20.44 -19.39 17.21
CA GLN A 130 21.88 -19.38 17.48
C GLN A 130 22.19 -19.94 18.87
N LYS A 131 21.40 -19.57 19.88
CA LYS A 131 21.54 -20.09 21.24
C LYS A 131 21.30 -21.60 21.31
N ASP A 132 20.25 -22.10 20.66
CA ASP A 132 19.95 -23.53 20.57
C ASP A 132 21.10 -24.30 19.88
N LEU A 133 21.67 -23.73 18.81
CA LEU A 133 22.84 -24.31 18.12
C LEU A 133 24.08 -24.36 19.00
N GLU A 134 24.33 -23.35 19.83
CA GLU A 134 25.44 -23.35 20.79
C GLU A 134 25.24 -24.42 21.87
N GLU A 135 24.00 -24.60 22.34
CA GLU A 135 23.67 -25.63 23.32
C GLU A 135 23.89 -27.04 22.76
N ILE A 136 23.42 -27.30 21.53
CA ILE A 136 23.66 -28.57 20.82
C ILE A 136 25.17 -28.81 20.63
N LYS A 137 25.93 -27.79 20.20
CA LYS A 137 27.39 -27.89 20.07
C LYS A 137 28.07 -28.20 21.41
N SER A 138 27.57 -27.64 22.52
CA SER A 138 28.07 -27.93 23.86
C SER A 138 27.82 -29.39 24.26
N MET A 139 26.60 -29.89 24.04
CA MET A 139 26.25 -31.29 24.30
C MET A 139 27.13 -32.26 23.47
N LEU A 140 27.30 -32.00 22.17
CA LEU A 140 28.17 -32.80 21.30
C LEU A 140 29.62 -32.84 21.79
N ARG A 141 30.15 -31.70 22.29
CA ARG A 141 31.50 -31.65 22.87
C ARG A 141 31.61 -32.50 24.13
N LYS A 142 30.61 -32.48 25.02
CA LYS A 142 30.57 -33.31 26.23
C LYS A 142 30.56 -34.80 25.88
N ILE A 143 29.67 -35.23 24.98
CA ILE A 143 29.58 -36.63 24.52
C ILE A 143 30.91 -37.10 23.92
N LYS A 144 31.52 -36.28 23.04
CA LYS A 144 32.82 -36.60 22.43
C LYS A 144 33.93 -36.76 23.48
N ALA A 145 33.93 -35.95 24.53
CA ALA A 145 34.90 -36.05 25.62
C ALA A 145 34.71 -37.33 26.45
N GLU A 146 33.48 -37.74 26.73
CA GLU A 146 33.18 -38.99 27.43
C GLU A 146 33.58 -40.22 26.62
N LEU A 147 33.30 -40.24 25.32
CA LEU A 147 33.73 -41.32 24.42
C LEU A 147 35.26 -41.45 24.37
N ARG A 148 35.98 -40.33 24.41
CA ARG A 148 37.45 -40.33 24.43
C ARG A 148 38.04 -40.90 25.72
N LYS A 149 37.36 -40.77 26.87
CA LYS A 149 37.80 -41.35 28.15
C LYS A 149 37.57 -42.86 28.25
N ARG A 150 36.72 -43.43 27.38
CA ARG A 150 36.44 -44.88 27.34
C ARG A 150 37.38 -45.68 26.42
N LYS A 151 38.26 -45.01 25.69
CA LYS A 151 39.36 -45.62 24.93
C LYS A 151 40.66 -45.44 25.72
#